data_AF-A0A0F6ACL9-F1
#
_entry.id   AF-A0A0F6ACL9-F1
#
_cell.length_a   1.000
_cell.length_b   1.000
_cell.length_c   1.000
_cell.angle_alpha   90.00
_cell.angle_beta   90.00
_cell.angle_gamma   90.00
#
_symmetry.space_group_name_H-M   'P 1'
#
loop_
_entity.id
_entity.type
_entity.pdbx_description
1 polymer ?
#
loop_
_entity_poly.entity_id
_entity_poly.type
_entity_poly.pdbx_seq_one_letter_code
_entity_poly.pdbx_strand_id
1 'polypeptide(L)'
;MVTLRFVSYSFLCAVLFVILSGAYRAVLPFGDEPDFDVRAQQLVLGEHSIWSPYNWFSSLYSQMQYSSFCKIEATATSPSADIDEMSCTEQFEQRVIRWLLMLFLCIPLIISSVFYLFKEERADDFERNCVLATSLVFPGVIYYLGVFSIEQLTLITSLLCFVFWRHKTILFCLISIVLLLDFGNGIVVLLFVAMLIFYSYIHKQFGLKFCVYMMFGQVVLCYVIGYSILGYTQGFAPLAEKSQSMYRLLESGGLVEKYPVILRPIITYMTLIFFTPAYLKAPIVYAIFGCACLFMGRRIYRTLQEKKVEQYEKIVLQSMVAITLIVSFVFFFPNYANGKYYVFLIPFIIYPLFFVVHRIRLLSFFLTMNVLILIHVMYFSL
;
A
#
# COMPACT_ATOMS: atom_id res chain seq x y z
N MET A 1 -24.76 3.35 22.60
CA MET A 1 -25.38 3.33 21.25
C MET A 1 -24.42 3.76 20.15
N VAL A 2 -23.64 4.84 20.35
CA VAL A 2 -22.63 5.32 19.39
C VAL A 2 -21.58 4.24 19.10
N THR A 3 -20.90 3.69 20.11
CA THR A 3 -19.90 2.61 19.98
C THR A 3 -20.40 1.39 19.18
N LEU A 4 -21.64 0.96 19.41
CA LEU A 4 -22.23 -0.19 18.72
C LEU A 4 -22.36 0.04 17.19
N ARG A 5 -22.73 1.26 16.77
CA ARG A 5 -22.90 1.62 15.35
C ARG A 5 -21.60 1.60 14.54
N PHE A 6 -20.48 1.81 15.20
CA PHE A 6 -19.19 1.84 14.55
C PHE A 6 -18.49 0.49 14.57
N VAL A 7 -18.66 -0.30 15.63
CA VAL A 7 -18.31 -1.72 15.61
C VAL A 7 -19.04 -2.41 14.46
N SER A 8 -20.33 -2.11 14.24
CA SER A 8 -21.05 -2.62 13.07
C SER A 8 -20.50 -2.13 11.73
N TYR A 9 -19.97 -0.91 11.65
CA TYR A 9 -19.35 -0.39 10.41
C TYR A 9 -18.01 -1.05 10.10
N SER A 10 -17.10 -1.13 11.10
CA SER A 10 -15.82 -1.81 10.93
C SER A 10 -16.02 -3.31 10.64
N PHE A 11 -16.98 -3.95 11.32
CA PHE A 11 -17.35 -5.33 11.05
C PHE A 11 -17.87 -5.52 9.61
N LEU A 12 -18.72 -4.62 9.13
CA LEU A 12 -19.16 -4.62 7.73
C LEU A 12 -17.97 -4.52 6.77
N CYS A 13 -17.03 -3.60 7.02
CA CYS A 13 -15.83 -3.48 6.18
C CYS A 13 -14.98 -4.75 6.21
N ALA A 14 -14.83 -5.40 7.36
CA ALA A 14 -14.12 -6.67 7.50
C ALA A 14 -14.79 -7.81 6.70
N VAL A 15 -16.13 -7.94 6.79
CA VAL A 15 -16.88 -8.92 5.99
C VAL A 15 -16.71 -8.66 4.49
N LEU A 16 -16.81 -7.38 4.07
CA LEU A 16 -16.60 -7.00 2.68
C LEU A 16 -15.16 -7.29 2.22
N PHE A 17 -14.16 -7.06 3.07
CA PHE A 17 -12.77 -7.44 2.78
C PHE A 17 -12.62 -8.95 2.56
N VAL A 18 -13.25 -9.79 3.38
CA VAL A 18 -13.23 -11.25 3.20
C VAL A 18 -13.84 -11.66 1.86
N ILE A 19 -14.99 -11.08 1.51
CA ILE A 19 -15.69 -11.38 0.24
C ILE A 19 -14.85 -10.91 -0.96
N LEU A 20 -14.36 -9.67 -0.93
CA LEU A 20 -13.59 -9.10 -2.03
C LEU A 20 -12.24 -9.80 -2.20
N SER A 21 -11.52 -10.11 -1.11
CA SER A 21 -10.25 -10.85 -1.21
C SER A 21 -10.46 -12.22 -1.86
N GLY A 22 -11.54 -12.92 -1.55
CA GLY A 22 -11.91 -14.16 -2.23
C GLY A 22 -12.20 -13.95 -3.72
N ALA A 23 -12.95 -12.89 -4.07
CA ALA A 23 -13.23 -12.54 -5.46
C ALA A 23 -11.95 -12.19 -6.25
N TYR A 24 -11.04 -11.39 -5.67
CA TYR A 24 -9.75 -11.10 -6.29
C TYR A 24 -8.93 -12.36 -6.52
N ARG A 25 -8.87 -13.27 -5.54
CA ARG A 25 -8.15 -14.55 -5.71
C ARG A 25 -8.77 -15.46 -6.77
N ALA A 26 -10.08 -15.35 -7.00
CA ALA A 26 -10.75 -16.12 -8.04
C ALA A 26 -10.50 -15.61 -9.46
N VAL A 27 -10.25 -14.31 -9.62
CA VAL A 27 -10.22 -13.63 -10.92
C VAL A 27 -8.80 -13.27 -11.36
N LEU A 28 -7.90 -12.98 -10.42
CA LEU A 28 -6.55 -12.56 -10.76
C LEU A 28 -5.73 -13.71 -11.37
N PRO A 29 -4.95 -13.43 -12.43
CA PRO A 29 -4.08 -14.42 -13.04
C PRO A 29 -2.98 -14.88 -12.08
N PHE A 30 -2.81 -16.19 -11.94
CA PHE A 30 -1.81 -16.80 -11.10
C PHE A 30 -0.40 -16.55 -11.63
N GLY A 31 0.45 -15.99 -10.77
CA GLY A 31 1.83 -15.67 -11.13
C GLY A 31 2.05 -14.25 -11.66
N ASP A 32 0.98 -13.49 -11.93
CA ASP A 32 1.06 -12.06 -12.28
C ASP A 32 1.13 -11.17 -11.02
N GLU A 33 1.97 -11.58 -10.07
CA GLU A 33 2.26 -10.85 -8.85
C GLU A 33 3.67 -10.25 -8.94
N PRO A 34 3.94 -9.10 -8.29
CA PRO A 34 5.23 -8.43 -8.44
C PRO A 34 6.37 -9.34 -7.96
N ASP A 35 7.26 -9.68 -8.90
CA ASP A 35 8.41 -10.58 -8.73
C ASP A 35 8.02 -11.98 -8.21
N PHE A 36 6.89 -12.54 -8.69
CA PHE A 36 6.31 -13.79 -8.22
C PHE A 36 7.32 -14.94 -8.14
N ASP A 37 8.00 -15.31 -9.23
CA ASP A 37 8.86 -16.50 -9.24
C ASP A 37 9.98 -16.42 -8.20
N VAL A 38 10.55 -15.23 -7.99
CA VAL A 38 11.60 -15.02 -6.99
C VAL A 38 11.02 -15.09 -5.58
N ARG A 39 9.87 -14.47 -5.34
CA ARG A 39 9.30 -14.31 -4.00
C ARG A 39 8.54 -15.53 -3.52
N ALA A 40 7.79 -16.17 -4.40
CA ALA A 40 7.12 -17.42 -4.14
C ALA A 40 8.15 -18.50 -3.82
N GLN A 41 9.25 -18.56 -4.59
CA GLN A 41 10.35 -19.48 -4.30
C GLN A 41 11.01 -19.17 -2.95
N GLN A 42 11.32 -17.91 -2.65
CA GLN A 42 11.85 -17.51 -1.34
C GLN A 42 10.91 -17.86 -0.19
N LEU A 43 9.60 -17.74 -0.39
CA LEU A 43 8.61 -18.10 0.62
C LEU A 43 8.56 -19.61 0.87
N VAL A 44 8.60 -20.42 -0.19
CA VAL A 44 8.45 -21.87 -0.10
C VAL A 44 9.74 -22.59 0.31
N LEU A 45 10.88 -22.17 -0.23
CA LEU A 45 12.18 -22.82 -0.02
C LEU A 45 13.06 -22.11 1.02
N GLY A 46 12.73 -20.87 1.38
CA GLY A 46 13.51 -20.08 2.32
C GLY A 46 13.37 -20.55 3.76
N GLU A 47 14.43 -20.37 4.53
CA GLU A 47 14.39 -20.57 5.97
C GLU A 47 13.69 -19.40 6.65
N HIS A 48 12.65 -19.71 7.43
CA HIS A 48 11.88 -18.72 8.17
C HIS A 48 12.18 -18.83 9.65
N SER A 49 12.32 -17.67 10.30
CA SER A 49 12.48 -17.60 11.76
C SER A 49 11.30 -18.25 12.50
N ILE A 50 11.55 -18.77 13.71
CA ILE A 50 10.53 -19.50 14.49
C ILE A 50 9.28 -18.69 14.85
N TRP A 51 9.41 -17.35 14.88
CA TRP A 51 8.33 -16.43 15.20
C TRP A 51 7.50 -16.03 13.97
N SER A 52 7.96 -16.35 12.77
CA SER A 52 7.25 -16.06 11.53
C SER A 52 6.13 -17.10 11.31
N PRO A 53 4.89 -16.67 11.01
CA PRO A 53 3.81 -17.58 10.63
C PRO A 53 4.16 -18.47 9.43
N TYR A 54 5.08 -18.04 8.57
CA TYR A 54 5.54 -18.83 7.42
C TYR A 54 6.28 -20.09 7.86
N ASN A 55 6.96 -20.08 9.02
CA ASN A 55 7.57 -21.27 9.58
C ASN A 55 6.52 -22.25 10.12
N TRP A 56 5.44 -21.76 10.74
CA TRP A 56 4.39 -22.58 11.35
C TRP A 56 3.59 -23.38 10.33
N PHE A 57 3.44 -22.84 9.12
CA PHE A 57 2.73 -23.49 8.01
C PHE A 57 3.68 -23.95 6.90
N SER A 58 4.98 -24.12 7.20
CA SER A 58 6.00 -24.55 6.22
C SER A 58 5.61 -25.83 5.47
N SER A 59 4.96 -26.77 6.14
CA SER A 59 4.45 -28.00 5.51
C SER A 59 3.39 -27.72 4.44
N LEU A 60 2.47 -26.78 4.68
CA LEU A 60 1.45 -26.38 3.70
C LEU A 60 2.08 -25.60 2.53
N TYR A 61 3.02 -24.68 2.81
CA TYR A 61 3.69 -23.91 1.76
C TYR A 61 4.56 -24.81 0.86
N SER A 62 5.22 -25.82 1.43
CA SER A 62 6.09 -26.76 0.68
C SER A 62 5.38 -27.55 -0.42
N GLN A 63 4.05 -27.66 -0.33
CA GLN A 63 3.22 -28.39 -1.30
C GLN A 63 2.65 -27.48 -2.40
N MET A 64 2.81 -26.15 -2.27
CA MET A 64 2.25 -25.20 -3.24
C MET A 64 3.15 -25.03 -4.46
N GLN A 65 2.52 -24.81 -5.62
CA GLN A 65 3.24 -24.39 -6.81
C GLN A 65 3.72 -22.95 -6.63
N TYR A 66 5.03 -22.74 -6.81
CA TYR A 66 5.69 -21.44 -6.69
C TYR A 66 6.29 -20.95 -8.01
N SER A 67 6.08 -21.69 -9.10
CA SER A 67 6.46 -21.31 -10.46
C SER A 67 5.20 -21.15 -11.31
N SER A 68 5.12 -20.08 -12.09
CA SER A 68 4.02 -19.88 -13.04
C SER A 68 4.57 -19.64 -14.45
N PHE A 69 3.93 -20.24 -15.45
CA PHE A 69 4.19 -19.94 -16.87
C PHE A 69 3.09 -19.05 -17.46
N CYS A 70 2.38 -18.30 -16.61
CA CYS A 70 1.27 -17.44 -17.01
C CYS A 70 1.70 -16.49 -18.13
N LYS A 71 1.00 -16.58 -19.26
CA LYS A 71 1.20 -15.73 -20.43
C LYS A 71 0.11 -14.68 -20.49
N ILE A 72 0.52 -13.43 -20.35
CA ILE A 72 -0.35 -12.28 -20.53
C ILE A 72 0.28 -11.42 -21.63
N GLU A 73 -0.42 -11.28 -22.74
CA GLU A 73 0.01 -10.45 -23.86
C GLU A 73 -0.56 -9.04 -23.69
N ALA A 74 0.27 -8.15 -23.14
CA ALA A 74 -0.05 -6.74 -23.01
C ALA A 74 1.19 -5.88 -23.23
N THR A 75 0.98 -4.67 -23.75
CA THR A 75 2.05 -3.70 -23.96
C THR A 75 1.92 -2.53 -22.98
N ALA A 76 3.02 -1.80 -22.80
CA ALA A 76 3.04 -0.62 -21.95
C ALA A 76 2.04 0.47 -22.41
N THR A 77 1.59 0.45 -23.67
CA THR A 77 0.63 1.42 -24.23
C THR A 77 -0.74 0.83 -24.54
N SER A 78 -0.90 -0.50 -24.62
CA SER A 78 -2.21 -1.09 -24.90
C SER A 78 -3.17 -0.91 -23.71
N PRO A 79 -4.44 -0.55 -23.99
CA PRO A 79 -5.50 -0.55 -22.98
C PRO A 79 -6.08 -1.96 -22.74
N SER A 80 -5.76 -2.91 -23.63
CA SER A 80 -6.17 -4.31 -23.56
C SER A 80 -4.99 -5.21 -23.23
N ALA A 81 -5.33 -6.34 -22.61
CA ALA A 81 -4.47 -7.48 -22.35
C ALA A 81 -5.20 -8.74 -22.83
N ASP A 82 -4.47 -9.71 -23.35
CA ASP A 82 -4.96 -11.07 -23.59
C ASP A 82 -4.36 -12.00 -22.52
N ILE A 83 -5.21 -12.72 -21.79
CA ILE A 83 -4.80 -13.58 -20.68
C ILE A 83 -5.05 -15.03 -21.08
N ASP A 84 -3.99 -15.82 -21.22
CA ASP A 84 -4.12 -17.25 -21.47
C ASP A 84 -4.61 -17.97 -20.20
N GLU A 85 -5.93 -18.21 -20.14
CA GLU A 85 -6.62 -18.82 -19.00
C GLU A 85 -6.00 -20.17 -18.61
N MET A 86 -5.55 -20.99 -19.57
CA MET A 86 -4.96 -22.29 -19.26
C MET A 86 -3.62 -22.17 -18.54
N SER A 87 -2.80 -21.17 -18.90
CA SER A 87 -1.49 -20.95 -18.29
C SER A 87 -1.55 -20.15 -16.98
N CYS A 88 -2.58 -19.30 -16.83
CA CYS A 88 -2.71 -18.36 -15.72
C CYS A 88 -3.68 -18.81 -14.63
N THR A 89 -4.26 -20.01 -14.74
CA THR A 89 -5.19 -20.54 -13.73
C THR A 89 -4.46 -21.45 -12.74
N GLU A 90 -4.53 -21.12 -11.45
CA GLU A 90 -4.10 -22.03 -10.39
C GLU A 90 -5.17 -23.07 -10.03
N GLN A 91 -4.72 -24.23 -9.54
CA GLN A 91 -5.60 -25.27 -9.00
C GLN A 91 -6.51 -24.71 -7.89
N PHE A 92 -7.76 -25.18 -7.85
CA PHE A 92 -8.76 -24.70 -6.89
C PHE A 92 -8.31 -24.86 -5.43
N GLU A 93 -7.68 -25.98 -5.08
CA GLU A 93 -7.18 -26.23 -3.74
C GLU A 93 -6.13 -25.20 -3.33
N GLN A 94 -5.14 -24.94 -4.18
CA GLN A 94 -4.11 -23.93 -3.94
C GLN A 94 -4.73 -22.53 -3.77
N ARG A 95 -5.71 -22.17 -4.59
CA ARG A 95 -6.43 -20.90 -4.49
C ARG A 95 -7.08 -20.72 -3.13
N VAL A 96 -7.81 -21.74 -2.68
CA VAL A 96 -8.50 -21.72 -1.39
C VAL A 96 -7.49 -21.64 -0.25
N ILE A 97 -6.42 -22.43 -0.28
CA ILE A 97 -5.41 -22.41 0.78
C ILE A 97 -4.72 -21.04 0.84
N ARG A 98 -4.32 -20.46 -0.29
CA ARG A 98 -3.70 -19.11 -0.33
C ARG A 98 -4.64 -18.04 0.20
N TRP A 99 -5.93 -18.10 -0.13
CA TRP A 99 -6.94 -17.19 0.42
C TRP A 99 -7.09 -17.36 1.93
N LEU A 100 -7.21 -18.58 2.44
CA LEU A 100 -7.32 -18.84 3.88
C LEU A 100 -6.08 -18.41 4.65
N LEU A 101 -4.88 -18.63 4.11
CA LEU A 101 -3.64 -18.18 4.71
C LEU A 101 -3.54 -16.64 4.73
N MET A 102 -3.93 -15.97 3.65
CA MET A 102 -4.05 -14.51 3.63
C MET A 102 -4.97 -14.01 4.74
N LEU A 103 -6.18 -14.60 4.87
CA LEU A 103 -7.11 -14.23 5.92
C LEU A 103 -6.54 -14.48 7.31
N PHE A 104 -5.88 -15.62 7.53
CA PHE A 104 -5.23 -15.95 8.79
C PHE A 104 -4.17 -14.91 9.17
N LEU A 105 -3.29 -14.56 8.23
CA LEU A 105 -2.26 -13.54 8.45
C LEU A 105 -2.87 -12.16 8.71
N CYS A 106 -4.03 -11.85 8.12
CA CYS A 106 -4.76 -10.60 8.31
C CYS A 106 -5.59 -10.57 9.61
N ILE A 107 -5.69 -11.66 10.39
CA ILE A 107 -6.45 -11.69 11.65
C ILE A 107 -6.08 -10.52 12.58
N PRO A 108 -4.79 -10.17 12.82
CA PRO A 108 -4.44 -9.04 13.67
C PRO A 108 -5.02 -7.71 13.19
N LEU A 109 -5.05 -7.48 11.86
CA LEU A 109 -5.66 -6.28 11.28
C LEU A 109 -7.19 -6.29 11.46
N ILE A 110 -7.83 -7.42 11.15
CA ILE A 110 -9.29 -7.56 11.28
C ILE A 110 -9.69 -7.35 12.75
N ILE A 111 -8.99 -7.99 13.69
CA ILE A 111 -9.23 -7.82 15.12
C ILE A 111 -9.01 -6.38 15.55
N SER A 112 -7.87 -5.76 15.19
CA SER A 112 -7.57 -4.37 15.59
C SER A 112 -8.55 -3.35 15.01
N SER A 113 -9.13 -3.62 13.83
CA SER A 113 -10.08 -2.73 13.17
C SER A 113 -11.51 -2.87 13.67
N VAL A 114 -11.91 -4.07 14.10
CA VAL A 114 -13.27 -4.39 14.59
C VAL A 114 -13.36 -4.28 16.11
N PHE A 115 -12.41 -4.88 16.82
CA PHE A 115 -12.40 -4.99 18.26
C PHE A 115 -11.49 -3.97 18.90
N TYR A 116 -11.93 -3.57 20.08
CA TYR A 116 -11.25 -2.61 20.92
C TYR A 116 -10.22 -3.32 21.78
N LEU A 117 -8.94 -3.03 21.56
CA LEU A 117 -7.87 -3.72 22.27
C LEU A 117 -7.58 -3.07 23.63
N PHE A 118 -7.87 -1.77 23.84
CA PHE A 118 -7.55 -1.07 25.08
C PHE A 118 -8.71 -0.28 25.70
N LYS A 119 -9.12 -0.59 26.93
CA LYS A 119 -10.30 -0.03 27.64
C LYS A 119 -10.41 1.51 27.70
N GLU A 120 -9.33 2.26 27.47
CA GLU A 120 -9.20 3.73 27.65
C GLU A 120 -8.99 4.56 26.35
N GLU A 121 -9.16 3.99 25.17
CA GLU A 121 -9.04 4.75 23.91
C GLU A 121 -10.06 5.90 23.77
N ARG A 122 -9.60 6.97 23.11
CA ARG A 122 -10.37 8.19 22.85
C ARG A 122 -11.17 8.05 21.55
N ALA A 123 -12.12 8.97 21.33
CA ALA A 123 -12.91 9.04 20.09
C ALA A 123 -12.05 9.00 18.80
N ASP A 124 -10.85 9.58 18.84
CA ASP A 124 -9.91 9.60 17.71
C ASP A 124 -9.38 8.21 17.31
N ASP A 125 -9.09 7.37 18.30
CA ASP A 125 -8.49 6.05 18.10
C ASP A 125 -9.49 5.13 17.39
N PHE A 126 -10.75 5.32 17.72
CA PHE A 126 -11.85 4.65 17.07
C PHE A 126 -12.10 5.11 15.63
N GLU A 127 -11.91 6.40 15.32
CA GLU A 127 -11.92 6.84 13.92
C GLU A 127 -10.77 6.20 13.13
N ARG A 128 -9.59 6.04 13.74
CA ARG A 128 -8.48 5.31 13.11
C ARG A 128 -8.85 3.86 12.82
N ASN A 129 -9.52 3.16 13.73
CA ASN A 129 -9.95 1.78 13.48
C ASN A 129 -10.93 1.69 12.31
N CYS A 130 -11.90 2.61 12.22
CA CYS A 130 -12.79 2.68 11.05
C CYS A 130 -12.04 3.03 9.76
N VAL A 131 -11.06 3.93 9.81
CA VAL A 131 -10.23 4.29 8.64
C VAL A 131 -9.40 3.10 8.17
N LEU A 132 -8.79 2.35 9.09
CA LEU A 132 -8.10 1.10 8.78
C LEU A 132 -9.07 0.12 8.12
N ALA A 133 -10.24 -0.11 8.73
CA ALA A 133 -11.25 -1.03 8.19
C ALA A 133 -11.65 -0.67 6.75
N THR A 134 -11.88 0.62 6.47
CA THR A 134 -12.18 1.10 5.11
C THR A 134 -11.00 1.00 4.16
N SER A 135 -9.78 1.17 4.66
CA SER A 135 -8.55 1.00 3.88
C SER A 135 -8.35 -0.45 3.46
N LEU A 136 -8.77 -1.44 4.27
CA LEU A 136 -8.72 -2.85 3.88
C LEU A 136 -9.61 -3.14 2.66
N VAL A 137 -10.65 -2.34 2.41
CA VAL A 137 -11.53 -2.47 1.23
C VAL A 137 -10.96 -1.73 0.00
N PHE A 138 -9.84 -1.01 0.14
CA PHE A 138 -9.21 -0.32 -0.98
C PHE A 138 -8.58 -1.34 -1.97
N PRO A 139 -8.82 -1.22 -3.29
CA PRO A 139 -8.37 -2.21 -4.28
C PRO A 139 -6.89 -2.62 -4.17
N GLY A 140 -5.98 -1.63 -4.11
CA GLY A 140 -4.55 -1.90 -3.99
C GLY A 140 -4.20 -2.61 -2.69
N VAL A 141 -4.85 -2.26 -1.58
CA VAL A 141 -4.61 -2.93 -0.29
C VAL A 141 -5.02 -4.40 -0.37
N ILE A 142 -6.17 -4.71 -0.97
CA ILE A 142 -6.62 -6.11 -1.18
C ILE A 142 -5.63 -6.87 -2.07
N TYR A 143 -5.22 -6.26 -3.18
CA TYR A 143 -4.27 -6.86 -4.13
C TYR A 143 -2.95 -7.22 -3.44
N TYR A 144 -2.29 -6.23 -2.80
CA TYR A 144 -0.98 -6.41 -2.19
C TYR A 144 -1.02 -7.26 -0.91
N LEU A 145 -2.12 -7.24 -0.14
CA LEU A 145 -2.29 -8.15 0.99
C LEU A 145 -2.47 -9.61 0.56
N GLY A 146 -2.79 -9.90 -0.70
CA GLY A 146 -2.90 -11.28 -1.15
C GLY A 146 -1.66 -11.81 -1.88
N VAL A 147 -0.63 -10.98 -2.09
CA VAL A 147 0.61 -11.41 -2.76
C VAL A 147 1.28 -12.53 -1.96
N PHE A 148 1.76 -13.56 -2.65
CA PHE A 148 2.43 -14.71 -2.05
C PHE A 148 3.91 -14.41 -1.79
N SER A 149 4.15 -13.63 -0.74
CA SER A 149 5.49 -13.15 -0.37
C SER A 149 5.57 -12.80 1.12
N ILE A 150 6.77 -12.84 1.69
CA ILE A 150 7.09 -12.33 3.04
C ILE A 150 6.71 -10.84 3.19
N GLU A 151 6.70 -10.09 2.08
CA GLU A 151 6.28 -8.69 2.06
C GLU A 151 4.84 -8.47 2.52
N GLN A 152 3.97 -9.50 2.40
CA GLN A 152 2.62 -9.46 2.93
C GLN A 152 2.62 -9.23 4.45
N LEU A 153 3.47 -9.95 5.19
CA LEU A 153 3.61 -9.76 6.63
C LEU A 153 4.18 -8.38 6.96
N THR A 154 5.15 -7.91 6.16
CA THR A 154 5.71 -6.57 6.28
C THR A 154 4.63 -5.49 6.13
N LEU A 155 3.75 -5.63 5.14
CA LEU A 155 2.61 -4.74 4.92
C LEU A 155 1.62 -4.80 6.09
N ILE A 156 1.30 -5.99 6.58
CA ILE A 156 0.39 -6.19 7.73
C ILE A 156 0.92 -5.47 8.97
N THR A 157 2.19 -5.68 9.32
CA THR A 157 2.84 -5.01 10.45
C THR A 157 2.91 -3.49 10.25
N SER A 158 3.16 -3.03 9.02
CA SER A 158 3.19 -1.60 8.68
C SER A 158 1.80 -0.94 8.81
N LEU A 159 0.72 -1.63 8.45
CA LEU A 159 -0.64 -1.15 8.64
C LEU A 159 -1.04 -1.09 10.13
N LEU A 160 -0.57 -2.03 10.95
CA LEU A 160 -0.77 -1.98 12.40
C LEU A 160 -0.11 -0.75 13.06
N CYS A 161 0.99 -0.24 12.48
CA CYS A 161 1.62 1.00 12.96
C CYS A 161 0.66 2.21 12.90
N PHE A 162 -0.30 2.23 11.97
CA PHE A 162 -1.31 3.31 11.87
C PHE A 162 -2.28 3.30 13.06
N VAL A 163 -2.69 2.12 13.51
CA VAL A 163 -3.61 1.95 14.66
C VAL A 163 -2.88 2.31 15.94
N PHE A 164 -1.70 1.73 16.17
CA PHE A 164 -0.93 1.95 17.38
C PHE A 164 -0.06 3.22 17.36
N TRP A 165 -0.35 4.16 16.45
CA TRP A 165 0.43 5.38 16.24
C TRP A 165 0.70 6.18 17.52
N ARG A 166 -0.26 6.17 18.46
CA ARG A 166 -0.13 6.88 19.75
C ARG A 166 0.70 6.13 20.78
N HIS A 167 0.74 4.81 20.70
CA HIS A 167 1.45 3.95 21.65
C HIS A 167 2.90 3.80 21.19
N LYS A 168 3.74 4.79 21.55
CA LYS A 168 5.15 4.89 21.10
C LYS A 168 5.95 3.59 21.29
N THR A 169 5.76 2.88 22.40
CA THR A 169 6.44 1.61 22.68
C THR A 169 6.01 0.52 21.69
N ILE A 170 4.70 0.36 21.47
CA ILE A 170 4.17 -0.61 20.51
C ILE A 170 4.62 -0.24 19.09
N LEU A 171 4.53 1.04 18.73
CA LEU A 171 4.99 1.55 17.44
C LEU A 171 6.47 1.25 17.20
N PHE A 172 7.34 1.46 18.20
CA PHE A 172 8.76 1.14 18.11
C PHE A 172 9.00 -0.36 17.91
N CYS A 173 8.29 -1.21 18.66
CA CYS A 173 8.36 -2.66 18.49
C CYS A 173 7.91 -3.08 17.08
N LEU A 174 6.79 -2.54 16.58
CA LEU A 174 6.29 -2.84 15.24
C LEU A 174 7.27 -2.40 14.15
N ILE A 175 7.82 -1.19 14.22
CA ILE A 175 8.83 -0.72 13.25
C ILE A 175 10.08 -1.61 13.29
N SER A 176 10.50 -2.05 14.48
CA SER A 176 11.62 -2.99 14.63
C SER A 176 11.32 -4.32 13.95
N ILE A 177 10.10 -4.86 14.11
CA ILE A 177 9.66 -6.08 13.40
C ILE A 177 9.67 -5.86 11.88
N VAL A 178 9.18 -4.72 11.38
CA VAL A 178 9.22 -4.41 9.94
C VAL A 178 10.66 -4.40 9.42
N LEU A 179 11.60 -3.77 10.14
CA LEU A 179 13.02 -3.75 9.77
C LEU A 179 13.67 -5.14 9.78
N LEU A 180 13.24 -6.03 10.67
CA LEU A 180 13.72 -7.41 10.75
C LEU A 180 13.13 -8.29 9.62
N LEU A 181 11.87 -8.06 9.24
CA LEU A 181 11.21 -8.77 8.14
C LEU A 181 11.76 -8.35 6.78
N ASP A 182 11.82 -7.05 6.54
CA ASP A 182 12.35 -6.46 5.31
C ASP A 182 12.95 -5.10 5.62
N PHE A 183 14.28 -5.07 5.69
CA PHE A 183 15.04 -3.86 5.96
C PHE A 183 14.72 -2.72 4.97
N GLY A 184 14.51 -3.05 3.68
CA GLY A 184 14.22 -2.03 2.67
C GLY A 184 12.89 -1.34 2.90
N ASN A 185 11.83 -2.11 3.12
CA ASN A 185 10.51 -1.58 3.45
C ASN A 185 10.48 -0.91 4.82
N GLY A 186 11.22 -1.44 5.79
CA GLY A 186 11.37 -0.84 7.12
C GLY A 186 12.00 0.55 7.09
N ILE A 187 12.95 0.81 6.19
CA ILE A 187 13.51 2.16 5.98
C ILE A 187 12.43 3.13 5.49
N VAL A 188 11.57 2.71 4.56
CA VAL A 188 10.48 3.56 4.04
C VAL A 188 9.51 3.93 5.17
N VAL A 189 9.12 2.96 6.00
CA VAL A 189 8.25 3.18 7.17
C VAL A 189 8.94 4.09 8.19
N LEU A 190 10.21 3.86 8.50
CA LEU A 190 10.98 4.68 9.43
C LEU A 190 11.11 6.12 8.94
N LEU A 191 11.40 6.32 7.66
CA LEU A 191 11.53 7.66 7.07
C LEU A 191 10.18 8.38 7.05
N PHE A 192 9.06 7.68 6.81
CA PHE A 192 7.74 8.25 7.00
C PHE A 192 7.53 8.77 8.43
N VAL A 193 7.85 7.96 9.44
CA VAL A 193 7.72 8.36 10.85
C VAL A 193 8.62 9.56 11.17
N ALA A 194 9.87 9.54 10.71
CA ALA A 194 10.82 10.64 10.89
C ALA A 194 10.32 11.93 10.22
N MET A 195 9.86 11.87 8.96
CA MET A 195 9.27 13.00 8.25
C MET A 195 8.05 13.54 8.98
N LEU A 196 7.18 12.66 9.50
CA LEU A 196 5.98 13.09 10.20
C LEU A 196 6.31 13.79 11.52
N ILE A 197 7.31 13.31 12.27
CA ILE A 197 7.81 13.99 13.48
C ILE A 197 8.38 15.36 13.11
N PHE A 198 9.22 15.43 12.08
CA PHE A 198 9.83 16.68 11.59
C PHE A 198 8.77 17.70 11.17
N TYR A 199 7.85 17.34 10.28
CA TYR A 199 6.81 18.26 9.82
C TYR A 199 5.80 18.61 10.90
N SER A 200 5.55 17.72 11.87
CA SER A 200 4.73 18.06 13.04
C SER A 200 5.42 19.08 13.95
N TYR A 201 6.75 19.04 14.07
CA TYR A 201 7.52 20.05 14.78
C TYR A 201 7.47 21.40 14.06
N ILE A 202 7.72 21.41 12.75
CA ILE A 202 7.62 22.62 11.92
C ILE A 202 6.21 23.22 11.94
N HIS A 203 5.17 22.37 11.86
CA HIS A 203 3.77 22.77 11.91
C HIS A 203 3.43 23.52 13.19
N LYS A 204 3.93 23.06 14.35
CA LYS A 204 3.71 23.72 15.63
C LYS A 204 4.34 25.12 15.70
N GLN A 205 5.45 25.35 14.99
CA GLN A 205 6.18 26.62 15.02
C GLN A 205 5.71 27.61 13.96
N PHE A 206 5.44 27.13 12.74
CA PHE A 206 5.23 27.98 11.56
C PHE A 206 3.86 27.76 10.86
N GLY A 207 3.07 26.79 11.31
CA GLY A 207 1.74 26.47 10.76
C GLY A 207 1.76 25.67 9.43
N LEU A 208 0.58 25.23 8.99
CA LEU A 208 0.44 24.32 7.83
C LEU A 208 0.89 24.95 6.51
N LYS A 209 0.67 26.25 6.30
CA LYS A 209 1.08 26.94 5.06
C LYS A 209 2.59 26.83 4.84
N PHE A 210 3.38 27.01 5.89
CA PHE A 210 4.83 26.88 5.82
C PHE A 210 5.26 25.43 5.54
N CYS A 211 4.61 24.45 6.17
CA CYS A 211 4.85 23.03 5.87
C CYS A 211 4.61 22.71 4.39
N VAL A 212 3.53 23.22 3.78
CA VAL A 212 3.24 22.99 2.35
C VAL A 212 4.35 23.54 1.47
N TYR A 213 4.86 24.75 1.72
CA TYR A 213 5.97 25.31 0.96
C TYR A 213 7.27 24.49 1.13
N MET A 214 7.57 24.03 2.34
CA MET A 214 8.73 23.19 2.61
C MET A 214 8.63 21.82 1.92
N MET A 215 7.46 21.18 1.96
CA MET A 215 7.21 19.91 1.26
C MET A 215 7.33 20.07 -0.26
N PHE A 216 6.80 21.16 -0.81
CA PHE A 216 6.96 21.47 -2.22
C PHE A 216 8.45 21.66 -2.58
N GLY A 217 9.19 22.42 -1.78
CA GLY A 217 10.64 22.60 -1.94
C GLY A 217 11.39 21.26 -1.87
N GLN A 218 11.02 20.38 -0.94
CA GLN A 218 11.58 19.02 -0.84
C GLN A 218 11.33 18.24 -2.12
N VAL A 219 10.10 18.20 -2.63
CA VAL A 219 9.77 17.46 -3.87
C VAL A 219 10.55 17.99 -5.07
N VAL A 220 10.66 19.32 -5.20
CA VAL A 220 11.46 19.96 -6.26
C VAL A 220 12.94 19.59 -6.13
N LEU A 221 13.49 19.63 -4.91
CA LEU A 221 14.86 19.21 -4.65
C LEU A 221 15.07 17.73 -5.04
N CYS A 222 14.15 16.85 -4.67
CA CYS A 222 14.21 15.44 -5.02
C CYS A 222 14.17 15.21 -6.53
N TYR A 223 13.35 15.98 -7.25
CA TYR A 223 13.27 15.94 -8.69
C TYR A 223 14.58 16.37 -9.37
N VAL A 224 15.22 17.44 -8.87
CA VAL A 224 16.48 17.97 -9.43
C VAL A 224 17.67 17.04 -9.14
N ILE A 225 17.80 16.54 -7.91
CA ILE A 225 18.88 15.61 -7.55
C ILE A 225 18.70 14.26 -8.24
N GLY A 226 17.46 13.76 -8.30
CA GLY A 226 17.10 12.52 -8.95
C GLY A 226 17.87 11.30 -8.41
N TYR A 227 18.21 10.38 -9.32
CA TYR A 227 18.92 9.14 -8.99
C TYR A 227 20.40 9.33 -8.62
N SER A 228 20.95 10.54 -8.79
CA SER A 228 22.33 10.87 -8.42
C SER A 228 22.61 10.60 -6.94
N ILE A 229 21.57 10.63 -6.10
CA ILE A 229 21.66 10.27 -4.68
C ILE A 229 22.17 8.85 -4.45
N LEU A 230 21.91 7.93 -5.40
CA LEU A 230 22.37 6.54 -5.32
C LEU A 230 23.90 6.44 -5.29
N GLY A 231 24.63 7.33 -5.98
CA GLY A 231 26.08 7.35 -5.94
C GLY A 231 26.64 7.61 -4.54
N TYR A 232 25.92 8.39 -3.73
CA TYR A 232 26.30 8.67 -2.34
C TYR A 232 25.87 7.55 -1.39
N THR A 233 24.70 6.94 -1.58
CA THR A 233 24.20 5.87 -0.70
C THR A 233 24.96 4.55 -0.88
N GLN A 234 25.68 4.37 -1.99
CA GLN A 234 26.61 3.25 -2.17
C GLN A 234 27.74 3.22 -1.14
N GLY A 235 28.13 4.37 -0.58
CA GLY A 235 29.17 4.46 0.45
C GLY A 235 28.71 4.03 1.85
N PHE A 236 27.41 3.82 2.05
CA PHE A 236 26.84 3.44 3.35
C PHE A 236 26.62 1.93 3.41
N ALA A 237 27.43 1.21 4.20
CA ALA A 237 27.45 -0.26 4.20
C ALA A 237 26.07 -0.95 4.28
N PRO A 238 25.10 -0.50 5.12
CA PRO A 238 23.76 -1.10 5.15
C PRO A 238 22.92 -0.93 3.87
N LEU A 239 23.24 0.07 3.04
CA LEU A 239 22.52 0.39 1.80
C LEU A 239 23.35 0.11 0.54
N ALA A 240 24.62 -0.22 0.70
CA ALA A 240 25.59 -0.29 -0.39
C ALA A 240 25.16 -1.28 -1.46
N GLU A 241 24.81 -2.51 -1.08
CA GLU A 241 24.45 -3.58 -2.00
C GLU A 241 23.17 -3.26 -2.81
N LYS A 242 22.11 -2.79 -2.13
CA LYS A 242 20.86 -2.36 -2.80
C LYS A 242 21.08 -1.12 -3.68
N SER A 243 21.90 -0.16 -3.23
CA SER A 243 22.17 1.05 -4.02
C SER A 243 23.04 0.74 -5.24
N GLN A 244 24.01 -0.16 -5.12
CA GLN A 244 24.86 -0.61 -6.22
C GLN A 244 24.07 -1.42 -7.24
N SER A 245 23.20 -2.34 -6.80
CA SER A 245 22.36 -3.11 -7.72
C SER A 245 21.39 -2.21 -8.48
N MET A 246 20.77 -1.25 -7.79
CA MET A 246 19.91 -0.24 -8.43
C MET A 246 20.65 0.62 -9.43
N TYR A 247 21.85 1.10 -9.07
CA TYR A 247 22.66 1.93 -9.95
C TYR A 247 23.11 1.16 -11.20
N ARG A 248 23.58 -0.08 -11.04
CA ARG A 248 23.94 -0.97 -12.16
C ARG A 248 22.77 -1.21 -13.10
N LEU A 249 21.57 -1.49 -12.56
CA LEU A 249 20.35 -1.65 -13.37
C LEU A 249 19.99 -0.39 -14.16
N LEU A 250 20.23 0.80 -13.60
CA LEU A 250 19.98 2.07 -14.28
C LEU A 250 21.01 2.36 -15.38
N GLU A 251 22.26 2.01 -15.15
CA GLU A 251 23.38 2.23 -16.08
C GLU A 251 23.43 1.19 -17.21
N SER A 252 23.18 -0.09 -16.91
CA SER A 252 23.26 -1.20 -17.87
C SER A 252 21.92 -1.55 -18.53
N GLY A 253 20.79 -1.22 -17.90
CA GLY A 253 19.45 -1.66 -18.31
C GLY A 253 18.65 -0.65 -19.14
N GLY A 254 19.18 0.55 -19.43
CA GLY A 254 18.46 1.59 -20.18
C GLY A 254 17.18 2.09 -19.51
N LEU A 255 16.97 1.80 -18.22
CA LEU A 255 15.74 2.12 -17.48
C LEU A 255 15.51 3.63 -17.33
N VAL A 256 16.58 4.44 -17.34
CA VAL A 256 16.49 5.91 -17.37
C VAL A 256 15.88 6.40 -18.68
N GLU A 257 16.18 5.74 -19.80
CA GLU A 257 15.64 6.06 -21.13
C GLU A 257 14.22 5.49 -21.32
N LYS A 258 13.92 4.35 -20.69
CA LYS A 258 12.63 3.64 -20.86
C LYS A 258 11.43 4.35 -20.23
N TYR A 259 11.62 5.09 -19.13
CA TYR A 259 10.53 5.81 -18.46
C TYR A 259 10.96 7.24 -18.05
N PRO A 260 10.39 8.29 -18.67
CA PRO A 260 10.58 9.67 -18.24
C PRO A 260 10.33 9.83 -16.74
N VAL A 261 11.22 10.55 -16.05
CA VAL A 261 11.15 10.78 -14.60
C VAL A 261 9.79 11.31 -14.17
N ILE A 262 9.17 12.17 -15.00
CA ILE A 262 7.87 12.79 -14.74
C ILE A 262 6.69 11.80 -14.78
N LEU A 263 6.82 10.66 -15.47
CA LEU A 263 5.77 9.63 -15.53
C LEU A 263 5.78 8.70 -14.33
N ARG A 264 6.86 8.66 -13.54
CA ARG A 264 6.99 7.72 -12.42
C ARG A 264 5.91 7.92 -11.35
N PRO A 265 5.55 9.15 -10.91
CA PRO A 265 4.43 9.33 -9.99
C PRO A 265 3.10 8.82 -10.55
N ILE A 266 2.90 8.88 -11.88
CA ILE A 266 1.70 8.35 -12.54
C ILE A 266 1.70 6.81 -12.47
N ILE A 267 2.84 6.16 -12.71
CA ILE A 267 2.99 4.71 -12.56
C ILE A 267 2.73 4.30 -11.10
N THR A 268 3.28 5.04 -10.13
CA THR A 268 3.03 4.81 -8.71
C THR A 268 1.56 4.96 -8.35
N TYR A 269 0.89 5.97 -8.91
CA TYR A 269 -0.54 6.17 -8.74
C TYR A 269 -1.37 4.99 -9.31
N MET A 270 -1.06 4.53 -10.53
CA MET A 270 -1.75 3.41 -11.17
C MET A 270 -1.55 2.10 -10.39
N THR A 271 -0.30 1.80 -9.99
CA THR A 271 0.04 0.63 -9.16
C THR A 271 -0.55 0.69 -7.77
N LEU A 272 -0.59 1.87 -7.14
CA LEU A 272 -1.22 2.05 -5.85
C LEU A 272 -2.71 1.72 -5.91
N ILE A 273 -3.41 2.09 -6.99
CA ILE A 273 -4.82 1.72 -7.19
C ILE A 273 -4.93 0.23 -7.52
N PHE A 274 -4.40 -0.19 -8.67
CA PHE A 274 -4.38 -1.57 -9.16
C PHE A 274 -3.67 -1.62 -10.52
N PHE A 275 -2.46 -2.16 -10.61
CA PHE A 275 -1.74 -2.37 -11.86
C PHE A 275 -0.77 -3.54 -11.69
N THR A 276 -0.94 -4.59 -12.49
CA THR A 276 -0.15 -5.81 -12.36
C THR A 276 1.17 -5.73 -13.15
N PRO A 277 2.17 -6.58 -12.82
CA PRO A 277 3.44 -6.65 -13.55
C PRO A 277 3.32 -6.94 -15.04
N ALA A 278 2.38 -7.79 -15.45
CA ALA A 278 2.11 -8.08 -16.86
C ALA A 278 1.27 -7.01 -17.56
N TYR A 279 1.24 -5.81 -16.99
CA TYR A 279 0.60 -4.63 -17.53
C TYR A 279 -0.93 -4.67 -17.62
N LEU A 280 -1.60 -5.49 -16.80
CA LEU A 280 -3.06 -5.43 -16.68
C LEU A 280 -3.45 -4.14 -15.96
N LYS A 281 -3.97 -3.20 -16.75
CA LYS A 281 -4.38 -1.86 -16.30
C LYS A 281 -5.88 -1.82 -16.12
N ALA A 282 -6.36 -0.84 -15.37
CA ALA A 282 -7.77 -0.46 -15.34
C ALA A 282 -7.94 1.05 -15.64
N PRO A 283 -7.77 1.50 -16.90
CA PRO A 283 -7.70 2.93 -17.25
C PRO A 283 -8.92 3.74 -16.78
N ILE A 284 -10.13 3.16 -16.90
CA ILE A 284 -11.38 3.78 -16.47
C ILE A 284 -11.36 4.03 -14.96
N VAL A 285 -10.88 3.06 -14.19
CA VAL A 285 -10.79 3.15 -12.73
C VAL A 285 -9.79 4.23 -12.32
N TYR A 286 -8.67 4.36 -13.02
CA TYR A 286 -7.69 5.44 -12.78
C TYR A 286 -8.30 6.82 -13.05
N ALA A 287 -9.05 6.98 -14.14
CA ALA A 287 -9.71 8.25 -14.43
C ALA A 287 -10.73 8.63 -13.34
N ILE A 288 -11.55 7.67 -12.90
CA ILE A 288 -12.55 7.90 -11.84
C ILE A 288 -11.87 8.26 -10.52
N PHE A 289 -10.83 7.52 -10.11
CA PHE A 289 -10.04 7.85 -8.91
C PHE A 289 -9.41 9.23 -9.03
N GLY A 290 -8.86 9.60 -10.18
CA GLY A 290 -8.19 10.89 -10.39
C GLY A 290 -9.15 12.05 -10.22
N CYS A 291 -10.31 11.97 -10.86
CA CYS A 291 -11.40 12.94 -10.70
C CYS A 291 -11.88 13.01 -9.24
N ALA A 292 -12.04 11.86 -8.58
CA ALA A 292 -12.42 11.80 -7.17
C ALA A 292 -11.36 12.47 -6.27
N CYS A 293 -10.07 12.20 -6.47
CA CYS A 293 -8.98 12.82 -5.73
C CYS A 293 -8.98 14.36 -5.88
N LEU A 294 -9.18 14.88 -7.09
CA LEU A 294 -9.26 16.33 -7.33
C LEU A 294 -10.48 16.95 -6.61
N PHE A 295 -11.65 16.32 -6.73
CA PHE A 295 -12.86 16.77 -6.05
C PHE A 295 -12.69 16.77 -4.52
N MET A 296 -12.10 15.69 -3.98
CA MET A 296 -11.86 15.53 -2.55
C MET A 296 -10.81 16.50 -2.03
N GLY A 297 -9.74 16.76 -2.79
CA GLY A 297 -8.73 17.76 -2.45
C GLY A 297 -9.33 19.16 -2.32
N ARG A 298 -10.20 19.55 -3.27
CA ARG A 298 -10.95 20.82 -3.18
C ARG A 298 -11.86 20.88 -1.95
N ARG A 299 -12.52 19.77 -1.60
CA ARG A 299 -13.40 19.68 -0.44
C ARG A 299 -12.62 19.77 0.87
N ILE A 300 -11.48 19.09 0.98
CA ILE A 300 -10.53 19.19 2.11
C ILE A 300 -10.10 20.64 2.31
N TYR A 301 -9.67 21.32 1.23
CA TYR A 301 -9.25 22.71 1.30
C TYR A 301 -10.36 23.64 1.82
N ARG A 302 -11.59 23.52 1.31
CA ARG A 302 -12.73 24.31 1.80
C ARG A 302 -12.99 24.05 3.29
N THR A 303 -13.01 22.80 3.70
CA THR A 303 -13.25 22.45 5.10
C THR A 303 -12.13 22.96 6.02
N LEU A 304 -10.87 23.00 5.57
CA LEU A 304 -9.77 23.62 6.32
C LEU A 304 -9.97 25.13 6.53
N GLN A 305 -10.54 25.84 5.55
CA GLN A 305 -10.83 27.27 5.66
C GLN A 305 -12.03 27.53 6.60
N GLU A 306 -13.07 26.71 6.50
CA GLU A 306 -14.31 26.86 7.25
C GLU A 306 -14.20 26.38 8.71
N LYS A 307 -13.55 25.23 8.93
CA LYS A 307 -13.40 24.59 10.25
C LYS A 307 -11.94 24.69 10.68
N LYS A 308 -11.61 25.70 11.50
CA LYS A 308 -10.30 25.84 12.18
C LYS A 308 -10.15 24.83 13.33
N VAL A 309 -10.32 23.55 13.04
CA VAL A 309 -10.18 22.46 14.02
C VAL A 309 -8.74 21.98 13.97
N GLU A 310 -7.95 22.30 15.01
CA GLU A 310 -6.52 21.95 15.10
C GLU A 310 -6.25 20.46 14.87
N GLN A 311 -7.14 19.58 15.35
CA GLN A 311 -7.04 18.15 15.15
C GLN A 311 -7.17 17.75 13.67
N TYR A 312 -8.10 18.36 12.94
CA TYR A 312 -8.28 18.08 11.51
C TYR A 312 -7.07 18.55 10.70
N GLU A 313 -6.48 19.69 11.06
CA GLU A 313 -5.25 20.19 10.45
C GLU A 313 -4.09 19.21 10.61
N LYS A 314 -3.92 18.61 11.80
CA LYS A 314 -2.92 17.56 12.04
C LYS A 314 -3.15 16.30 11.19
N ILE A 315 -4.40 15.93 10.96
CA ILE A 315 -4.76 14.77 10.11
C ILE A 315 -4.47 15.06 8.65
N VAL A 316 -4.78 16.28 8.17
CA VAL A 316 -4.41 16.69 6.81
C VAL A 316 -2.90 16.74 6.65
N LEU A 317 -2.15 17.24 7.64
CA LEU A 317 -0.69 17.21 7.64
C LEU A 317 -0.16 15.78 7.48
N GLN A 318 -0.70 14.80 8.20
CA GLN A 318 -0.31 13.39 8.07
C GLN A 318 -0.48 12.86 6.63
N SER A 319 -1.61 13.17 6.00
CA SER A 319 -1.89 12.81 4.61
C SER A 319 -0.93 13.49 3.63
N MET A 320 -0.64 14.78 3.84
CA MET A 320 0.32 15.54 3.03
C MET A 320 1.75 15.00 3.16
N VAL A 321 2.19 14.63 4.36
CA VAL A 321 3.50 13.97 4.60
C VAL A 321 3.56 12.65 3.85
N ALA A 322 2.51 11.83 3.91
CA ALA A 322 2.43 10.56 3.19
C ALA A 322 2.59 10.75 1.67
N ILE A 323 1.82 11.68 1.08
CA ILE A 323 1.92 11.99 -0.36
C ILE A 323 3.31 12.54 -0.71
N THR A 324 3.87 13.42 0.12
CA THR A 324 5.19 14.00 -0.08
C THR A 324 6.29 12.94 -0.05
N LEU A 325 6.22 11.98 0.87
CA LEU A 325 7.15 10.86 0.94
C LEU A 325 7.11 10.04 -0.35
N ILE A 326 5.91 9.64 -0.80
CA ILE A 326 5.73 8.86 -2.03
C ILE A 326 6.39 9.58 -3.21
N VAL A 327 6.00 10.84 -3.45
CA VAL A 327 6.50 11.61 -4.59
C VAL A 327 8.01 11.83 -4.50
N SER A 328 8.54 12.09 -3.29
CA SER A 328 9.98 12.27 -3.07
C SER A 328 10.78 10.99 -3.36
N PHE A 329 10.31 9.84 -2.86
CA PHE A 329 10.98 8.55 -3.08
C PHE A 329 10.98 8.14 -4.55
N VAL A 330 9.86 8.35 -5.24
CA VAL A 330 9.72 7.98 -6.66
C VAL A 330 10.70 8.76 -7.55
N PHE A 331 11.08 9.97 -7.16
CA PHE A 331 12.12 10.74 -7.86
C PHE A 331 13.55 10.27 -7.52
N PHE A 332 13.83 9.97 -6.25
CA PHE A 332 15.15 9.49 -5.82
C PHE A 332 15.46 8.05 -6.25
N PHE A 333 14.47 7.16 -6.19
CA PHE A 333 14.65 5.73 -6.33
C PHE A 333 13.72 5.19 -7.43
N PRO A 334 14.19 5.11 -8.69
CA PRO A 334 13.37 4.70 -9.83
C PRO A 334 12.71 3.33 -9.66
N ASN A 335 13.42 2.39 -9.03
CA ASN A 335 12.93 1.02 -8.80
C ASN A 335 11.85 0.96 -7.70
N TYR A 336 11.69 2.03 -6.92
CA TYR A 336 10.61 2.20 -5.95
C TYR A 336 9.40 2.95 -6.54
N ALA A 337 9.26 3.03 -7.87
CA ALA A 337 8.09 3.61 -8.51
C ALA A 337 6.82 2.73 -8.39
N ASN A 338 6.93 1.49 -7.92
CA ASN A 338 5.78 0.61 -7.70
C ASN A 338 5.06 0.96 -6.40
N GLY A 339 3.73 1.05 -6.46
CA GLY A 339 2.84 1.37 -5.35
C GLY A 339 2.98 0.42 -4.15
N LYS A 340 3.42 -0.83 -4.35
CA LYS A 340 3.57 -1.86 -3.29
C LYS A 340 4.31 -1.35 -2.05
N TYR A 341 5.30 -0.50 -2.24
CA TYR A 341 6.14 0.06 -1.17
C TYR A 341 5.44 1.11 -0.30
N TYR A 342 4.31 1.65 -0.76
CA TYR A 342 3.62 2.78 -0.13
C TYR A 342 2.18 2.47 0.28
N VAL A 343 1.68 1.26 0.01
CA VAL A 343 0.30 0.85 0.31
C VAL A 343 -0.01 1.00 1.80
N PHE A 344 0.99 0.85 2.68
CA PHE A 344 0.83 1.07 4.12
C PHE A 344 0.44 2.52 4.49
N LEU A 345 0.63 3.49 3.58
CA LEU A 345 0.27 4.89 3.78
C LEU A 345 -1.20 5.21 3.43
N ILE A 346 -1.90 4.27 2.78
CA ILE A 346 -3.31 4.45 2.37
C ILE A 346 -4.22 4.87 3.53
N PRO A 347 -4.13 4.28 4.75
CA PRO A 347 -4.91 4.75 5.90
C PRO A 347 -4.69 6.24 6.23
N PHE A 348 -3.44 6.73 6.16
CA PHE A 348 -3.13 8.14 6.38
C PHE A 348 -3.71 9.04 5.29
N ILE A 349 -3.75 8.56 4.04
CA ILE A 349 -4.32 9.30 2.90
C ILE A 349 -5.86 9.36 3.00
N ILE A 350 -6.51 8.27 3.42
CA ILE A 350 -7.97 8.16 3.56
C ILE A 350 -8.47 8.93 4.79
N TYR A 351 -7.69 9.03 5.87
CA TYR A 351 -8.13 9.63 7.13
C TYR A 351 -8.80 11.02 7.00
N PRO A 352 -8.22 12.03 6.32
CA PRO A 352 -8.90 13.32 6.16
C PRO A 352 -10.23 13.23 5.40
N LEU A 353 -10.43 12.21 4.56
CA LEU A 353 -11.67 12.01 3.80
C LEU A 353 -12.87 11.74 4.71
N PHE A 354 -12.66 11.13 5.88
CA PHE A 354 -13.72 10.84 6.86
C PHE A 354 -14.35 12.10 7.46
N PHE A 355 -13.64 13.23 7.44
CA PHE A 355 -14.13 14.51 7.94
C PHE A 355 -14.92 15.29 6.89
N VAL A 356 -14.71 15.00 5.60
CA VAL A 356 -15.35 15.71 4.50
C VAL A 356 -16.47 14.92 3.84
N VAL A 357 -16.39 13.59 3.85
CA VAL A 357 -17.36 12.68 3.23
C VAL A 357 -17.84 11.64 4.23
N HIS A 358 -19.13 11.30 4.13
CA HIS A 358 -19.74 10.29 4.97
C HIS A 358 -19.12 8.90 4.71
N ARG A 359 -18.80 8.18 5.78
CA ARG A 359 -18.06 6.89 5.76
C ARG A 359 -18.68 5.84 4.83
N ILE A 360 -20.01 5.74 4.79
CA ILE A 360 -20.73 4.82 3.88
C ILE A 360 -20.53 5.19 2.40
N ARG A 361 -20.47 6.49 2.06
CA ARG A 361 -20.24 6.91 0.66
C ARG A 361 -18.83 6.57 0.21
N LEU A 362 -17.84 6.72 1.10
CA LEU A 362 -16.47 6.33 0.81
C LEU A 362 -16.34 4.81 0.65
N LEU A 363 -16.98 4.04 1.52
CA LEU A 363 -17.05 2.58 1.39
C LEU A 363 -17.71 2.16 0.07
N SER A 364 -18.87 2.75 -0.26
CA SER A 364 -19.57 2.48 -1.52
C SER A 364 -18.69 2.82 -2.73
N PHE A 365 -17.95 3.91 -2.68
CA PHE A 365 -17.02 4.28 -3.75
C PHE A 365 -15.94 3.20 -3.95
N PHE A 366 -15.28 2.74 -2.87
CA PHE A 366 -14.30 1.65 -2.98
C PHE A 366 -14.92 0.34 -3.45
N LEU A 367 -16.14 0.00 -3.01
CA LEU A 367 -16.85 -1.18 -3.52
C LEU A 367 -17.08 -1.09 -5.02
N THR A 368 -17.57 0.05 -5.53
CA THR A 368 -17.74 0.26 -6.96
C THR A 368 -16.42 0.12 -7.72
N MET A 369 -15.33 0.67 -7.19
CA MET A 369 -14.00 0.55 -7.84
C MET A 369 -13.52 -0.91 -7.88
N ASN A 370 -13.69 -1.67 -6.81
CA ASN A 370 -13.38 -3.10 -6.80
C ASN A 370 -14.19 -3.89 -7.82
N VAL A 371 -15.50 -3.65 -7.89
CA VAL A 371 -16.38 -4.32 -8.87
C VAL A 371 -15.94 -3.99 -10.30
N LEU A 372 -15.62 -2.72 -10.58
CA LEU A 372 -15.11 -2.33 -11.91
C LEU A 372 -13.79 -3.03 -12.25
N ILE A 373 -12.86 -3.14 -11.30
CA ILE A 373 -11.60 -3.87 -11.51
C ILE A 373 -11.88 -5.35 -11.79
N LEU A 374 -12.71 -6.01 -10.99
CA LEU A 374 -13.03 -7.42 -11.17
C LEU A 374 -13.70 -7.69 -12.52
N ILE A 375 -14.68 -6.88 -12.91
CA ILE A 375 -15.32 -6.98 -14.23
C ILE A 375 -14.29 -6.78 -15.35
N HIS A 376 -13.38 -5.81 -15.18
CA HIS A 376 -12.37 -5.53 -16.18
C HIS A 376 -11.38 -6.67 -16.38
N VAL A 377 -10.93 -7.29 -15.28
CA VAL A 377 -10.03 -8.45 -15.35
C VAL A 377 -10.77 -9.66 -15.95
N MET A 378 -12.01 -9.93 -15.51
CA MET A 378 -12.84 -11.01 -16.08
C MET A 378 -13.06 -10.85 -17.59
N TYR A 379 -13.23 -9.61 -18.05
CA TYR A 379 -13.42 -9.34 -19.48
C TYR A 379 -12.20 -9.71 -20.33
N PHE A 380 -10.99 -9.60 -19.77
CA PHE A 380 -9.75 -9.96 -20.47
C PHE A 380 -9.31 -11.41 -20.25
N SER A 381 -10.02 -12.15 -19.39
CA SER A 381 -9.81 -13.59 -19.19
C SER A 381 -10.84 -14.45 -19.94
N LEU A 382 -11.74 -13.84 -20.72
CA LEU A 382 -12.71 -14.49 -21.61
C LEU A 382 -12.21 -14.45 -23.04
#